data_AF-A0A5N7ZDI7-F1
#
_entry.id   AF-A0A5N7ZDI7-F1
#
_cell.length_a   1.000
_cell.length_b   1.000
_cell.length_c   1.000
_cell.angle_alpha   90.00
_cell.angle_beta   90.00
_cell.angle_gamma   90.00
#
_symmetry.space_group_name_H-M   'P 1'
#
loop_
_entity.id
_entity.type
_entity.pdbx_description
1 polymer ?
#
loop_
_entity_poly.entity_id
_entity_poly.type
_entity_poly.pdbx_seq_one_letter_code
_entity_poly.pdbx_strand_id
1 'polypeptide(L)'
;MKAFEYYSPIYIAERLDTLFTALQYDTLENELTVCERILINQERGSLFDSQNFFTGELDQKDVRRLQVPEELNKKIVAIIKNIESGS
;
A
#
# COMPACT_ATOMS: atom_id res chain seq x y z
N MET A 1 -7.27 -12.25 -5.75
CA MET A 1 -8.26 -11.38 -5.08
C MET A 1 -9.05 -10.66 -6.15
N LYS A 2 -10.38 -10.56 -6.02
CA LYS A 2 -11.17 -9.79 -6.99
C LYS A 2 -10.95 -8.29 -6.73
N ALA A 3 -10.95 -7.46 -7.77
CA ALA A 3 -10.72 -6.02 -7.62
C ALA A 3 -11.68 -5.33 -6.63
N PHE A 4 -12.89 -5.85 -6.44
CA PHE A 4 -13.86 -5.32 -5.47
C PHE A 4 -13.49 -5.60 -4.01
N GLU A 5 -12.81 -6.73 -3.73
CA GLU A 5 -12.37 -7.12 -2.38
C GLU A 5 -11.17 -6.27 -1.92
N TYR A 6 -10.29 -5.94 -2.88
CA TYR A 6 -9.08 -5.12 -2.65
C TYR A 6 -9.39 -3.68 -2.22
N TYR A 7 -10.53 -3.13 -2.65
CA TYR A 7 -10.90 -1.77 -2.27
C TYR A 7 -12.03 -1.77 -1.24
N SER A 8 -12.15 -2.81 -0.41
CA SER A 8 -13.03 -2.77 0.75
C SER A 8 -12.43 -1.89 1.87
N PRO A 9 -13.23 -1.20 2.69
CA PRO A 9 -12.70 -0.30 3.72
C PRO A 9 -11.72 -0.97 4.70
N ILE A 10 -12.00 -2.21 5.11
CA ILE A 10 -11.14 -2.99 6.01
C ILE A 10 -9.80 -3.26 5.34
N TYR A 11 -9.82 -3.81 4.13
CA TYR A 11 -8.59 -4.13 3.40
C TYR A 11 -7.75 -2.87 3.12
N ILE A 12 -8.40 -1.75 2.78
CA ILE A 12 -7.69 -0.50 2.53
C ILE A 12 -6.90 -0.06 3.77
N ALA A 13 -7.51 -0.12 4.96
CA ALA A 13 -6.84 0.25 6.20
C ALA A 13 -5.64 -0.67 6.49
N GLU A 14 -5.82 -1.98 6.40
CA GLU A 14 -4.75 -2.97 6.59
C GLU A 14 -3.60 -2.78 5.58
N ARG A 15 -3.95 -2.49 4.32
CA ARG A 15 -2.97 -2.31 3.25
C ARG A 15 -2.20 -1.00 3.42
N LEU A 16 -2.86 0.08 3.79
CA LEU A 16 -2.20 1.36 4.06
C LEU A 16 -1.17 1.23 5.19
N ASP A 17 -1.53 0.52 6.26
CA ASP A 17 -0.63 0.24 7.38
C ASP A 17 0.57 -0.60 6.93
N THR A 18 0.33 -1.69 6.20
CA THR A 18 1.38 -2.54 5.61
C THR A 18 2.39 -1.73 4.79
N LEU A 19 1.89 -0.89 3.88
CA LEU A 19 2.74 -0.08 2.99
C LEU A 19 3.50 1.00 3.76
N PHE A 20 2.89 1.58 4.80
CA PHE A 20 3.53 2.57 5.65
C PHE A 20 4.66 1.95 6.48
N THR A 21 4.41 0.81 7.12
CA THR A 21 5.40 0.06 7.90
C THR A 21 6.60 -0.33 7.04
N ALA A 22 6.37 -0.81 5.80
CA ALA A 22 7.46 -1.14 4.88
C ALA A 22 8.32 0.09 4.52
N LEU A 23 7.70 1.25 4.29
CA LEU A 23 8.44 2.50 4.04
C LEU A 23 9.21 2.99 5.27
N GLN A 24 8.64 2.86 6.47
CA GLN A 24 9.33 3.23 7.71
C GLN A 24 10.57 2.38 7.92
N TYR A 25 10.46 1.06 7.74
CA TYR A 25 11.61 0.16 7.82
C TYR A 25 12.70 0.50 6.80
N ASP A 26 12.30 0.78 5.55
CA ASP A 26 13.22 1.18 4.49
C ASP A 26 13.97 2.49 4.79
N THR A 27 13.43 3.40 5.62
CA THR A 27 14.20 4.59 6.05
C THR A 27 15.44 4.25 6.87
N LEU A 28 15.43 3.09 7.53
CA LEU A 28 16.54 2.62 8.37
C LEU A 28 17.47 1.70 7.56
N GLU A 29 16.89 0.73 6.85
CA GLU A 29 17.65 -0.37 6.24
C GLU A 29 17.93 -0.18 4.75
N ASN A 30 17.30 0.79 4.08
CA ASN A 30 17.45 1.07 2.64
C ASN A 30 17.19 -0.14 1.71
N GLU A 31 16.21 -0.97 2.06
CA GLU A 31 15.80 -2.15 1.29
C GLU A 31 15.16 -1.83 -0.07
N LEU A 32 14.59 -0.64 -0.23
CA LEU A 32 13.83 -0.24 -1.41
C LEU A 32 14.61 0.77 -2.26
N THR A 33 14.56 0.56 -3.57
CA THR A 33 15.01 1.53 -4.55
C THR A 33 14.06 2.74 -4.61
N VAL A 34 14.55 3.85 -5.17
CA VAL A 34 13.73 5.05 -5.39
C VAL A 34 12.46 4.74 -6.20
N CYS A 35 12.56 3.92 -7.25
CA CYS A 35 11.41 3.54 -8.06
C CYS A 35 10.38 2.72 -7.26
N GLU A 36 10.82 1.79 -6.42
CA GLU A 36 9.92 1.00 -5.56
C GLU A 36 9.19 1.88 -4.55
N ARG A 37 9.89 2.86 -3.94
CA ARG A 37 9.28 3.85 -3.04
C ARG A 37 8.22 4.68 -3.74
N ILE A 38 8.44 5.07 -5.00
CA ILE A 38 7.46 5.81 -5.80
C ILE A 38 6.23 4.95 -6.05
N LEU A 39 6.39 3.69 -6.46
CA LEU A 39 5.28 2.78 -6.73
C LEU A 39 4.44 2.52 -5.47
N ILE A 40 5.09 2.32 -4.32
CA ILE A 40 4.38 2.17 -3.03
C ILE A 40 3.55 3.41 -2.72
N ASN A 41 4.13 4.61 -2.87
CA ASN A 41 3.40 5.85 -2.60
C ASN A 41 2.26 6.11 -3.58
N GLN A 42 2.37 5.65 -4.83
CA GLN A 42 1.28 5.71 -5.81
C GLN A 42 0.11 4.81 -5.41
N GLU A 43 0.38 3.58 -4.97
CA GLU A 43 -0.64 2.69 -4.42
C GLU A 43 -1.29 3.30 -3.17
N ARG A 44 -0.49 3.84 -2.23
CA ARG A 44 -1.01 4.55 -1.04
C ARG A 44 -1.95 5.69 -1.43
N GLY A 45 -1.59 6.50 -2.42
CA GLY A 45 -2.46 7.57 -2.93
C GLY A 45 -3.79 7.06 -3.47
N SER A 46 -3.77 5.96 -4.23
CA SER A 46 -4.98 5.30 -4.75
C SER A 46 -5.88 4.73 -3.63
N LEU A 47 -5.28 4.23 -2.56
CA LEU A 47 -5.99 3.75 -1.38
C LEU A 47 -6.63 4.90 -0.60
N PHE A 48 -5.95 6.04 -0.43
CA PHE A 48 -6.54 7.24 0.16
C PHE A 48 -7.70 7.80 -0.68
N ASP A 49 -7.57 7.84 -2.01
CA ASP A 49 -8.70 8.21 -2.87
C ASP A 49 -9.91 7.30 -2.63
N SER A 50 -9.66 6.00 -2.45
CA SER A 50 -10.71 5.03 -2.18
C SER A 50 -11.35 5.26 -0.81
N GLN A 51 -10.58 5.61 0.23
CA GLN A 51 -11.14 6.02 1.52
C GLN A 51 -12.02 7.27 1.39
N ASN A 52 -11.54 8.29 0.67
CA ASN A 52 -12.28 9.53 0.45
C ASN A 52 -13.59 9.29 -0.32
N PHE A 53 -13.61 8.32 -1.24
CA PHE A 53 -14.85 7.89 -1.89
C PHE A 53 -15.85 7.28 -0.88
N PHE A 54 -15.40 6.43 0.04
CA PHE A 54 -16.28 5.84 1.05
C PHE A 54 -16.81 6.85 2.08
N THR A 55 -16.09 7.95 2.32
CA THR A 55 -16.55 9.04 3.20
C THR A 55 -17.38 10.09 2.45
N GLY A 56 -17.50 9.98 1.12
CA GLY A 56 -18.26 10.92 0.28
C GLY A 56 -17.52 12.21 -0.07
N GLU A 57 -16.21 12.26 0.17
CA GLU A 57 -15.34 13.41 -0.14
C GLU A 57 -14.82 13.39 -1.59
N LEU A 58 -14.92 12.25 -2.29
CA LEU A 58 -14.46 12.07 -3.66
C LEU A 58 -15.48 11.29 -4.51
N ASP A 59 -15.69 11.69 -5.77
CA ASP A 59 -16.52 10.94 -6.71
C ASP A 59 -15.79 9.68 -7.21
N GLN A 60 -16.55 8.62 -7.54
CA GLN A 60 -15.99 7.36 -8.04
C GLN A 60 -15.08 7.51 -9.27
N LYS A 61 -15.40 8.47 -10.16
CA LYS A 61 -14.64 8.74 -11.39
C LYS A 61 -13.23 9.28 -11.12
N ASP A 62 -13.04 9.89 -9.95
CA ASP A 62 -11.79 10.53 -9.54
C ASP A 62 -10.91 9.58 -8.70
N VAL A 63 -11.44 8.40 -8.35
CA VAL A 63 -10.69 7.35 -7.64
C VAL A 63 -9.70 6.67 -8.57
N ARG A 64 -8.40 6.85 -8.31
CA ARG A 64 -7.36 6.06 -8.97
C ARG A 64 -7.37 4.63 -8.46
N ARG A 65 -7.00 3.67 -9.31
CA ARG A 65 -6.85 2.25 -8.97
C ARG A 65 -5.46 1.77 -9.36
N LEU A 66 -4.48 2.09 -8.52
CA LEU A 66 -3.08 1.72 -8.72
C LEU A 66 -2.69 0.69 -7.67
N GLN A 67 -2.00 -0.34 -8.12
CA GLN A 67 -1.44 -1.37 -7.23
C GLN A 67 0.05 -1.51 -7.53
N VAL A 68 0.84 -1.83 -6.51
CA VAL A 68 2.24 -2.19 -6.75
C VAL A 68 2.31 -3.49 -7.56
N PRO A 69 3.32 -3.66 -8.42
CA PRO A 69 3.54 -4.92 -9.12
C PRO A 69 3.72 -6.09 -8.15
N GLU A 70 3.35 -7.30 -8.58
CA GLU A 70 3.38 -8.51 -7.75
C GLU A 70 4.76 -8.78 -7.13
N GLU A 71 5.83 -8.58 -7.90
CA GLU A 71 7.21 -8.77 -7.41
C GLU A 71 7.57 -7.80 -6.28
N LEU A 72 7.14 -6.54 -6.38
CA LEU A 72 7.30 -5.58 -5.29
C LEU A 72 6.41 -5.94 -4.10
N ASN A 73 5.21 -6.46 -4.34
CA ASN A 73 4.36 -6.97 -3.25
C ASN A 73 5.03 -8.12 -2.48
N LYS A 74 5.68 -9.07 -3.17
CA LYS A 74 6.44 -10.16 -2.53
C LYS A 74 7.56 -9.60 -1.65
N LYS A 75 8.28 -8.58 -2.15
CA LYS A 75 9.32 -7.89 -1.40
C LYS A 75 8.78 -7.18 -0.15
N ILE A 76 7.66 -6.46 -0.27
CA ILE A 76 6.97 -5.83 0.87
C ILE A 76 6.61 -6.88 1.94
N VAL A 77 6.02 -8.01 1.54
CA VAL A 77 5.69 -9.10 2.47
C VAL A 77 6.94 -9.67 3.15
N ALA A 78 8.06 -9.80 2.44
CA ALA A 78 9.32 -10.23 3.03
C ALA A 78 9.84 -9.23 4.09
N ILE A 79 9.78 -7.93 3.80
CA ILE A 79 10.14 -6.87 4.75
C ILE A 79 9.29 -6.97 6.02
N ILE A 80 7.97 -7.10 5.89
CA ILE A 80 7.07 -7.21 7.06
C ILE A 80 7.42 -8.43 7.91
N LYS A 81 7.66 -9.59 7.29
CA LYS A 81 8.08 -10.80 8.02
C LYS A 81 9.41 -10.62 8.74
N ASN A 82 10.36 -9.89 8.15
CA ASN A 82 11.65 -9.61 8.80
C ASN A 82 11.46 -8.75 10.05
N ILE A 83 10.57 -7.76 10.00
CA ILE A 83 10.21 -6.92 11.16
C ILE A 83 9.58 -7.79 12.27
N GLU A 84 8.61 -8.63 11.92
CA GLU A 84 7.91 -9.52 12.85
C GLU A 84 8.83 -10.57 13.48
N SER A 85 9.83 -11.05 12.73
CA SER A 85 10.77 -12.08 13.20
C SER A 85 11.94 -11.51 14.02
N GLY A 86 12.20 -10.20 13.90
CA GLY A 86 13.25 -9.48 14.62
C GLY A 86 12.78 -8.72 15.86
N SER A 87 11.48 -8.78 16.19
CA SER A 87 10.84 -8.16 17.35
C SER A 87 10.74 -9.09 18.56
#